data_AF-A0A699T9H7-F1
#
_entry.id   AF-A0A699T9H7-F1
#
_cell.length_a   1.000
_cell.length_b   1.000
_cell.length_c   1.000
_cell.angle_alpha   90.00
_cell.angle_beta   90.00
_cell.angle_gamma   90.00
#
_symmetry.space_group_name_H-M   'P 1'
#
loop_
_entity.id
_entity.type
_entity.pdbx_description
1 polymer ?
#
loop_
_entity_poly.entity_id
_entity_poly.type
_entity_poly.pdbx_seq_one_letter_code
_entity_poly.pdbx_strand_id
1 'polypeptide(L)'
;MKCTSAVHQLAYVCVPDSLYEYLQMGATTDRDSLRIFCKVIMNLYGKVFLRKLTYTDMEKLYAYYNEKHGFSGMLESIDCTDWPWENYPVAFKAQFCKGDHGPDPFILLEAIASSDL
;
A
#
# COMPACT_ATOMS: atom_id res chain seq x y z
N MET A 1 -5.90 23.55 11.01
CA MET A 1 -6.98 22.71 10.44
C MET A 1 -6.58 22.03 9.13
N LYS A 2 -6.14 22.74 8.08
CA LYS A 2 -5.82 22.14 6.77
C LYS A 2 -4.79 20.99 6.80
N CYS A 3 -3.66 21.14 7.51
CA CYS A 3 -2.69 20.05 7.66
C CYS A 3 -3.22 18.88 8.50
N THR A 4 -3.99 19.17 9.56
CA THR A 4 -4.60 18.15 10.42
C THR A 4 -5.59 17.28 9.65
N SER A 5 -6.40 17.90 8.79
CA SER A 5 -7.32 17.21 7.87
C SER A 5 -6.56 16.27 6.92
N ALA A 6 -5.51 16.77 6.28
CA ALA A 6 -4.71 15.98 5.34
C ALA A 6 -4.03 14.78 5.99
N VAL A 7 -3.42 14.97 7.17
CA VAL A 7 -2.79 13.86 7.93
C VAL A 7 -3.83 12.84 8.36
N HIS A 8 -5.01 13.29 8.79
CA HIS A 8 -6.09 12.39 9.20
C HIS A 8 -6.64 11.57 8.01
N GLN A 9 -6.84 12.20 6.85
CA GLN A 9 -7.26 11.53 5.62
C GLN A 9 -6.27 10.43 5.20
N LEU A 10 -4.96 10.68 5.35
CA LEU A 10 -3.91 9.70 5.03
C LEU A 10 -3.83 8.56 6.05
N ALA A 11 -4.06 8.84 7.33
CA ALA A 11 -3.94 7.84 8.39
C ALA A 11 -5.10 6.83 8.41
N TYR A 12 -6.30 7.25 7.99
CA TYR A 12 -7.52 6.46 8.20
C TYR A 12 -8.26 6.05 6.90
N VAL A 13 -7.70 6.36 5.71
CA VAL A 13 -8.31 6.03 4.39
C VAL A 13 -9.80 6.39 4.39
N CYS A 14 -10.07 7.69 4.41
CA CYS A 14 -11.30 8.24 4.97
C CYS A 14 -12.62 7.81 4.28
N VAL A 15 -13.61 7.39 5.11
CA VAL A 15 -15.05 7.51 4.83
C VAL A 15 -15.45 8.99 5.03
N PRO A 16 -15.88 9.71 3.98
CA PRO A 16 -15.96 11.18 3.98
C PRO A 16 -16.99 11.79 4.95
N ASP A 17 -18.00 11.03 5.39
CA ASP A 17 -19.15 11.61 6.10
C ASP A 17 -18.87 11.96 7.57
N SER A 18 -17.93 11.30 8.27
CA SER A 18 -17.68 11.55 9.70
C SER A 18 -16.68 12.68 9.97
N LEU A 19 -15.82 13.03 9.00
CA LEU A 19 -14.81 14.08 9.17
C LEU A 19 -15.36 15.48 8.94
N TYR A 20 -16.39 15.61 8.11
CA TYR A 20 -17.02 16.90 7.81
C TYR A 20 -17.57 17.56 9.09
N GLU A 21 -18.18 16.78 9.97
CA GLU A 21 -18.79 17.27 11.21
C GLU A 21 -17.74 17.64 12.28
N TYR A 22 -16.63 16.89 12.39
CA TYR A 22 -15.60 17.15 13.41
C TYR A 22 -14.70 18.35 13.06
N LEU A 23 -14.33 18.47 11.79
CA LEU A 23 -13.42 19.52 11.33
C LEU A 23 -14.13 20.78 10.83
N GLN A 24 -15.46 20.72 10.66
CA GLN A 24 -16.30 21.80 10.12
C GLN A 24 -15.73 22.41 8.82
N MET A 25 -15.14 21.56 7.97
CA MET A 25 -14.53 21.98 6.71
C MET A 25 -15.32 21.47 5.52
N GLY A 26 -15.57 22.35 4.56
CA GLY A 26 -16.19 21.99 3.28
C GLY A 26 -15.40 20.88 2.56
N ALA A 27 -16.07 19.88 1.98
CA ALA A 27 -15.44 18.74 1.31
C ALA A 27 -14.43 19.17 0.20
N THR A 28 -14.71 20.29 -0.48
CA THR A 28 -13.79 20.89 -1.45
C THR A 28 -12.51 21.41 -0.80
N THR A 29 -12.64 22.07 0.35
CA THR A 29 -11.51 22.61 1.12
C THR A 29 -10.68 21.51 1.77
N ASP A 30 -11.33 20.44 2.22
CA ASP A 30 -10.70 19.25 2.79
C ASP A 30 -9.82 18.52 1.75
N ARG A 31 -10.36 18.30 0.53
CA ARG A 31 -9.62 17.73 -0.59
C ARG A 31 -8.45 18.62 -1.05
N ASP A 32 -8.67 19.93 -1.13
CA ASP A 32 -7.61 20.87 -1.51
C ASP A 32 -6.50 20.92 -0.46
N SER A 33 -6.86 20.77 0.83
CA SER A 33 -5.90 20.69 1.93
C SER A 33 -5.01 19.45 1.81
N LEU A 34 -5.59 18.28 1.53
CA LEU A 34 -4.82 17.06 1.23
C LEU A 34 -3.90 17.25 0.03
N ARG A 35 -4.42 17.82 -1.07
CA ARG A 35 -3.63 18.04 -2.29
C ARG A 35 -2.43 18.95 -2.04
N ILE A 36 -2.62 20.04 -1.31
CA ILE A 36 -1.54 20.99 -0.97
C ILE A 36 -0.53 20.32 -0.03
N PHE A 37 -1.01 19.58 0.97
CA PHE A 37 -0.15 18.85 1.90
C PHE A 37 0.75 17.84 1.18
N CYS A 38 0.19 16.99 0.32
CA CYS A 38 0.96 16.02 -0.46
C CYS A 38 2.00 16.72 -1.37
N LYS A 39 1.64 17.84 -2.01
CA LYS A 39 2.60 18.64 -2.80
C LYS A 39 3.77 19.15 -1.97
N VAL A 40 3.52 19.64 -0.76
CA VAL A 40 4.58 20.12 0.14
C VAL A 40 5.48 18.97 0.58
N ILE A 41 4.91 17.83 0.96
CA ILE A 41 5.68 16.63 1.34
C ILE A 41 6.54 16.14 0.18
N MET A 42 5.98 16.06 -1.03
CA MET A 42 6.75 15.71 -2.23
C MET A 42 7.87 16.71 -2.52
N ASN A 43 7.63 18.02 -2.33
CA ASN A 43 8.68 19.03 -2.56
C ASN A 43 9.81 18.94 -1.52
N LEU A 44 9.48 18.67 -0.25
CA LEU A 44 10.47 18.57 0.83
C LEU A 44 11.27 17.26 0.75
N TYR A 45 10.57 16.15 0.53
CA TYR A 45 11.13 14.82 0.73
C TYR A 45 11.21 13.99 -0.55
N GLY A 46 10.59 14.42 -1.65
CA GLY A 46 10.53 13.66 -2.89
C GLY A 46 11.91 13.35 -3.47
N LYS A 47 12.88 14.26 -3.36
CA LYS A 47 14.26 13.99 -3.78
C LYS A 47 14.94 12.86 -2.99
N VAL A 48 14.49 12.63 -1.76
CA VAL A 48 15.06 11.61 -0.87
C VAL A 48 14.33 10.27 -1.05
N PHE A 49 12.99 10.27 -1.10
CA PHE A 49 12.20 9.03 -1.12
C PHE A 49 11.71 8.60 -2.51
N LEU A 50 11.61 9.52 -3.49
CA LEU A 50 11.23 9.19 -4.87
C LEU A 50 12.45 8.99 -5.78
N ARG A 51 13.67 9.02 -5.23
CA ARG A 51 14.88 8.66 -5.98
C ARG A 51 14.90 7.14 -6.20
N LYS A 52 15.55 6.71 -7.27
CA LYS A 52 15.85 5.28 -7.47
C LYS A 52 16.71 4.80 -6.29
N LEU A 53 16.26 3.74 -5.62
CA LEU A 53 17.01 3.09 -4.54
C LEU A 53 18.40 2.68 -5.06
N THR A 54 19.43 3.08 -4.33
CA THR A 54 20.79 2.61 -4.60
C THR A 54 21.01 1.24 -3.99
N TYR A 55 22.03 0.51 -4.43
CA TYR A 55 22.39 -0.78 -3.83
C TYR A 55 22.57 -0.69 -2.32
N THR A 56 23.25 0.36 -1.84
CA THR A 56 23.44 0.61 -0.42
C THR A 56 22.14 0.91 0.33
N ASP A 57 21.17 1.59 -0.30
CA ASP A 57 19.86 1.81 0.30
C ASP A 57 19.09 0.48 0.42
N MET A 58 19.20 -0.39 -0.60
CA MET A 58 18.63 -1.73 -0.57
C MET A 58 19.25 -2.56 0.54
N GLU A 59 20.58 -2.64 0.64
CA GLU A 59 21.27 -3.39 1.71
C GLU A 59 20.85 -2.93 3.11
N LYS A 60 20.73 -1.61 3.33
CA LYS A 60 20.24 -1.07 4.61
C LYS A 60 18.80 -1.44 4.90
N LEU A 61 17.95 -1.43 3.87
CA LEU A 61 16.56 -1.85 3.98
C LEU A 61 16.48 -3.34 4.30
N TYR A 62 17.21 -4.18 3.56
CA TYR A 62 17.35 -5.61 3.83
C TYR A 62 17.82 -5.89 5.26
N ALA A 63 18.88 -5.21 5.72
CA ALA A 63 19.40 -5.38 7.07
C ALA A 63 18.37 -4.99 8.13
N TYR A 64 17.68 -3.85 7.97
CA TYR A 64 16.65 -3.38 8.89
C TYR A 64 15.46 -4.35 8.97
N TYR A 65 14.93 -4.79 7.83
CA TYR A 65 13.80 -5.71 7.80
C TYR A 65 14.20 -7.11 8.28
N ASN A 66 15.40 -7.59 7.95
CA ASN A 66 15.89 -8.87 8.46
C ASN A 66 16.11 -8.84 9.98
N GLU A 67 16.63 -7.75 10.55
CA GLU A 67 16.77 -7.59 11.99
C GLU A 67 15.40 -7.57 12.70
N LYS A 68 14.43 -6.87 12.11
CA LYS A 68 13.13 -6.62 12.74
C LYS A 68 12.10 -7.74 12.53
N HIS A 69 12.13 -8.40 11.37
CA HIS A 69 11.11 -9.34 10.92
C HIS A 69 11.68 -10.69 10.45
N GLY A 70 13.01 -10.83 10.33
CA GLY A 70 13.66 -11.97 9.69
C GLY A 70 13.37 -12.05 8.18
N PHE A 71 14.10 -12.90 7.47
CA PHE A 71 13.94 -13.09 6.02
C PHE A 71 12.49 -13.46 5.62
N SER A 72 11.82 -14.29 6.43
CA SER A 72 10.43 -14.72 6.17
C SER A 72 9.43 -13.55 6.21
N GLY A 73 9.58 -12.59 7.13
CA GLY A 73 8.66 -11.46 7.27
C GLY A 73 8.93 -10.29 6.31
N MET A 74 10.06 -10.32 5.60
CA MET A 74 10.36 -9.35 4.54
C MET A 74 9.54 -9.61 3.27
N LEU A 75 9.10 -10.85 3.10
CA LEU A 75 8.44 -11.34 1.90
C LEU A 75 6.95 -11.06 1.93
N GLU A 76 6.36 -11.17 3.13
CA GLU A 76 5.00 -10.72 3.49
C GLU A 76 4.80 -9.18 3.44
N SER A 77 5.85 -8.42 3.15
CA SER A 77 5.82 -6.96 3.07
C SER A 77 5.78 -6.43 1.63
N ILE A 78 5.89 -7.29 0.61
CA ILE A 78 5.98 -6.92 -0.79
C ILE A 78 4.70 -7.40 -1.48
N ASP A 79 3.78 -6.45 -1.65
CA ASP A 79 2.41 -6.64 -2.10
C ASP A 79 2.20 -7.63 -3.27
N CYS A 80 1.03 -8.23 -3.25
CA CYS A 80 0.70 -9.49 -3.85
C CYS A 80 0.22 -9.39 -5.32
N THR A 81 0.40 -10.45 -6.10
CA THR A 81 -0.03 -10.54 -7.51
C THR A 81 -1.22 -11.49 -7.67
N ASP A 82 -2.33 -11.03 -8.24
CA ASP A 82 -3.48 -11.88 -8.59
C ASP A 82 -3.17 -12.72 -9.84
N TRP A 83 -3.02 -14.04 -9.67
CA TRP A 83 -2.76 -14.98 -10.75
C TRP A 83 -3.99 -15.84 -11.06
N PRO A 84 -4.57 -15.78 -12.27
CA PRO A 84 -5.71 -16.62 -12.63
C PRO A 84 -5.33 -18.10 -12.57
N TRP A 85 -6.15 -18.90 -11.90
CA TRP A 85 -5.89 -20.32 -11.71
C TRP A 85 -6.76 -21.09 -12.71
N GLU A 86 -6.17 -21.67 -13.76
CA GLU A 86 -6.94 -22.37 -14.80
C GLU A 86 -7.24 -23.84 -14.44
N ASN A 87 -6.39 -24.49 -13.63
CA ASN A 87 -6.46 -25.92 -13.29
C ASN A 87 -6.80 -26.17 -11.81
N TYR A 88 -7.83 -25.49 -11.29
CA TYR A 88 -8.25 -25.63 -9.89
C TYR A 88 -9.20 -26.81 -9.69
N PRO A 89 -9.20 -27.46 -8.51
CA PRO A 89 -10.20 -28.46 -8.19
C PRO A 89 -11.57 -27.78 -8.04
N VAL A 90 -12.56 -28.24 -8.82
CA VAL A 90 -13.91 -27.63 -8.89
C VAL A 90 -14.59 -27.56 -7.53
N ALA A 91 -14.34 -28.55 -6.65
CA ALA A 91 -14.85 -28.58 -5.29
C ALA A 91 -14.46 -27.34 -4.44
N PHE A 92 -13.39 -26.63 -4.80
CA PHE A 92 -12.88 -25.45 -4.09
C PHE A 92 -13.03 -24.13 -4.85
N LYS A 93 -13.65 -24.13 -6.05
CA LYS A 93 -13.80 -22.94 -6.91
C LYS A 93 -14.35 -21.73 -6.17
N ALA A 94 -15.44 -21.91 -5.43
CA ALA A 94 -16.15 -20.83 -4.75
C ALA A 94 -15.29 -20.12 -3.68
N GLN A 95 -14.23 -20.77 -3.19
CA GLN A 95 -13.35 -20.21 -2.16
C GLN A 95 -12.33 -19.22 -2.72
N PHE A 96 -12.01 -19.30 -4.02
CA PHE A 96 -10.97 -18.49 -4.67
C PHE A 96 -11.53 -17.50 -5.71
N CYS A 97 -12.85 -17.39 -5.81
CA CYS A 97 -13.53 -16.36 -6.59
C CYS A 97 -13.94 -15.20 -5.67
N LYS A 98 -13.49 -13.99 -5.98
CA LYS A 98 -13.86 -12.77 -5.26
C LYS A 98 -14.89 -12.01 -6.10
N GLY A 99 -15.96 -11.51 -5.49
CA GLY A 99 -17.10 -10.90 -6.21
C GLY A 99 -16.71 -9.79 -7.20
N ASP A 100 -15.63 -9.07 -6.91
CA ASP A 100 -15.14 -7.96 -7.74
C ASP A 100 -14.17 -8.39 -8.87
N HIS A 101 -13.72 -9.65 -8.87
CA HIS A 101 -12.73 -10.20 -9.82
C HIS A 101 -13.34 -11.23 -10.78
N GLY A 102 -14.67 -11.34 -10.83
CA GLY A 102 -15.37 -12.22 -11.75
C GLY A 102 -15.47 -13.68 -11.29
N PRO A 103 -16.01 -14.57 -12.13
CA PRO A 103 -16.32 -15.95 -11.78
C PRO A 103 -15.11 -16.90 -11.82
N ASP A 104 -13.94 -16.37 -12.19
CA ASP A 104 -12.72 -17.16 -12.38
C ASP A 104 -11.86 -17.07 -11.12
N PRO A 105 -11.43 -18.21 -10.57
CA PRO A 105 -10.62 -18.21 -9.37
C PRO A 105 -9.21 -17.70 -9.67
N PHE A 106 -8.66 -16.93 -8.74
CA PHE A 106 -7.28 -16.47 -8.79
C PHE A 106 -6.55 -16.80 -7.48
N ILE A 107 -5.23 -16.97 -7.57
CA ILE A 107 -4.33 -17.14 -6.44
C ILE A 107 -3.54 -15.84 -6.30
N LEU A 108 -3.55 -15.28 -5.10
CA LEU A 108 -2.73 -14.15 -4.73
C LEU A 108 -1.29 -14.67 -4.44
N LEU A 109 -0.35 -14.43 -5.35
CA LEU A 109 1.05 -14.83 -5.22
C LEU A 109 1.90 -13.66 -4.72
N GLU A 110 2.57 -13.89 -3.61
CA GLU A 110 3.58 -12.99 -3.06
C GLU A 110 4.97 -13.49 -3.46
N ALA A 111 5.75 -12.65 -4.16
CA ALA A 111 7.00 -13.09 -4.79
C ALA A 111 8.21 -12.93 -3.87
N ILE A 112 8.89 -14.05 -3.63
CA ILE A 112 10.18 -14.13 -2.96
C ILE A 112 11.24 -14.31 -4.02
N ALA A 113 11.97 -13.24 -4.36
CA ALA A 113 13.16 -13.38 -5.18
C ALA A 113 14.28 -14.00 -4.33
N SER A 114 14.51 -15.33 -4.45
CA SER A 114 15.81 -15.89 -4.11
C SER A 114 16.81 -15.41 -5.15
N SER A 115 17.91 -14.81 -4.70
CA SER A 115 19.12 -14.73 -5.51
C SER A 115 20.01 -15.86 -5.01
N ASP A 116 20.13 -16.94 -5.78
CA ASP A 116 21.02 -18.05 -5.44
C ASP A 116 22.46 -17.55 -5.24
N LEU A 117 22.98 -17.80 -4.02
CA LEU A 117 24.36 -18.22 -3.78
C LEU A 117 24.37 -19.30 -2.69
#